data_AF-A0A925PVI1-F1
#
_entry.id   AF-A0A925PVI1-F1
#
_cell.length_a   1.000
_cell.length_b   1.000
_cell.length_c   1.000
_cell.angle_alpha   90.00
_cell.angle_beta   90.00
_cell.angle_gamma   90.00
#
_symmetry.space_group_name_H-M   'P 1'
#
loop_
_entity.id
_entity.type
_entity.pdbx_description
1 polymer ?
#
loop_
_entity_poly.entity_id
_entity_poly.type
_entity_poly.pdbx_seq_one_letter_code
_entity_poly.pdbx_strand_id
1 'polypeptide(L)'
;MAKSISIDQREAPKKAATSPYRLPDTVIPIAYRLTIEPDLEKLTYNGAVEIDLDVRVPTKKVVVNALDLKIVGASLGKAPATTSLDNKKERLTVTADKPLQTGAATLVVRFAGVISETLRGFYRN
;
A
#
# COMPACT_ATOMS: atom_id res chain seq x y z
N MET A 1 4.94 56.91 25.82
CA MET A 1 5.57 55.97 24.87
C MET A 1 5.95 54.70 25.62
N ALA A 2 5.26 53.59 25.37
CA ALA A 2 5.70 52.26 25.76
C ALA A 2 5.16 51.29 24.71
N LYS A 3 6.04 50.78 23.84
CA LYS A 3 5.74 49.68 22.91
C LYS A 3 6.06 48.39 23.64
N SER A 4 5.06 47.56 23.89
CA SER A 4 5.22 46.17 24.29
C SER A 4 5.10 45.29 23.05
N ILE A 5 6.13 44.49 22.78
CA ILE A 5 6.22 43.55 21.66
C ILE A 5 6.26 42.13 22.26
N SER A 6 5.36 41.26 21.74
CA SER A 6 5.34 39.77 21.72
C SER A 6 5.49 39.04 23.07
N ILE A 7 4.79 37.95 23.38
CA ILE A 7 4.87 36.55 22.90
C ILE A 7 3.62 35.86 23.53
N ASP A 8 2.79 35.05 22.87
CA ASP A 8 3.02 33.63 22.59
C ASP A 8 1.79 33.15 21.80
N GLN A 9 1.94 32.94 20.49
CA GLN A 9 0.99 32.14 19.72
C GLN A 9 1.69 30.80 19.47
N ARG A 10 1.46 29.83 20.36
CA ARG A 10 1.78 28.43 20.05
C ARG A 10 0.81 27.98 18.95
N GLU A 11 1.21 28.17 17.71
CA GLU A 11 0.55 27.54 16.57
C GLU A 11 0.65 26.03 16.77
N ALA A 12 -0.50 25.37 16.98
CA ALA A 12 -0.59 23.92 17.01
C ALA A 12 0.02 23.36 15.72
N PRO A 13 0.69 22.18 15.75
CA PRO A 13 1.38 21.67 14.58
C PRO A 13 0.37 21.50 13.43
N LYS A 14 0.57 22.30 12.39
CA LYS A 14 -0.19 22.26 11.14
C LYS A 14 -0.02 20.85 10.57
N LYS A 15 -1.09 20.04 10.60
CA LYS A 15 -1.12 18.68 10.04
C LYS A 15 -0.59 18.77 8.60
N ALA A 16 0.66 18.33 8.38
CA ALA A 16 1.33 18.49 7.11
C ALA A 16 0.45 17.89 6.01
N ALA A 17 0.05 18.71 5.04
CA ALA A 17 -0.76 18.26 3.93
C ALA A 17 -0.01 17.13 3.22
N THR A 18 -0.50 15.90 3.36
CA THR A 18 0.11 14.72 2.79
C THR A 18 0.12 14.91 1.27
N SER A 19 1.31 14.96 0.67
CA SER A 19 1.45 15.00 -0.79
C SER A 19 0.54 13.93 -1.41
N PRO A 20 -0.23 14.23 -2.47
CA PRO A 20 -1.20 13.30 -3.03
C PRO A 20 -0.57 11.98 -3.50
N TYR A 21 0.76 11.98 -3.71
CA TYR A 21 1.58 10.85 -4.14
C TYR A 21 2.20 10.04 -2.99
N ARG A 22 2.14 10.52 -1.74
CA ARG A 22 2.58 9.73 -0.57
C ARG A 22 1.47 8.78 -0.12
N LEU A 23 1.87 7.57 0.26
CA LEU A 23 0.96 6.62 0.88
C LEU A 23 0.60 7.09 2.30
N PRO A 24 -0.62 6.74 2.80
CA PRO A 24 -0.98 6.97 4.20
C PRO A 24 -0.02 6.25 5.15
N ASP A 25 0.25 6.84 6.30
CA ASP A 25 1.09 6.30 7.38
C ASP A 25 0.29 5.55 8.46
N THR A 26 -0.99 5.27 8.18
CA THR A 26 -1.93 4.58 9.10
C THR A 26 -1.57 3.11 9.33
N VAL A 27 -0.87 2.50 8.38
CA VAL A 27 -0.49 1.09 8.39
C VAL A 27 0.95 0.98 7.92
N ILE A 28 1.81 0.34 8.72
CA ILE A 28 3.24 0.21 8.45
C ILE A 28 3.55 -1.25 8.12
N PRO A 29 4.19 -1.55 6.99
CA PRO A 29 4.64 -2.90 6.69
C PRO A 29 5.86 -3.26 7.52
N ILE A 30 5.90 -4.50 8.03
CA ILE A 30 6.94 -5.04 8.91
C ILE A 30 7.78 -6.09 8.19
N ALA A 31 7.13 -7.01 7.49
CA ALA A 31 7.80 -8.09 6.76
C ALA A 31 7.02 -8.48 5.51
N TYR A 32 7.73 -9.01 4.52
CA TYR A 32 7.17 -9.46 3.26
C TYR A 32 7.57 -10.91 3.00
N ARG A 33 6.60 -11.72 2.58
CA ARG A 33 6.80 -13.06 2.02
C ARG A 33 6.29 -13.02 0.59
N LEU A 34 7.22 -13.15 -0.36
CA LEU A 34 6.95 -13.03 -1.79
C LEU A 34 7.15 -14.37 -2.47
N THR A 35 6.14 -14.82 -3.19
CA THR A 35 6.22 -15.98 -4.09
C THR A 35 5.97 -15.49 -5.51
N ILE A 36 6.83 -15.91 -6.44
CA ILE A 36 6.72 -15.63 -7.86
C ILE A 36 6.87 -16.94 -8.61
N GLU A 37 5.95 -17.20 -9.52
CA GLU A 37 5.87 -18.39 -10.36
C GLU A 37 5.93 -17.93 -11.83
N PRO A 38 7.13 -17.83 -12.42
CA PRO A 38 7.30 -17.40 -13.80
C PRO A 38 7.00 -18.53 -14.79
N ASP A 39 6.29 -18.20 -15.87
CA ASP A 39 6.14 -19.01 -17.08
C ASP A 39 6.97 -18.32 -18.19
N LEU A 40 8.16 -18.87 -18.44
CA LEU A 40 9.13 -18.29 -19.38
C LEU A 40 8.75 -18.55 -20.85
N GLU A 41 7.91 -19.55 -21.13
CA GLU A 41 7.41 -19.81 -22.48
C GLU A 41 6.35 -18.78 -22.86
N LYS A 42 5.44 -18.46 -21.93
CA LYS A 42 4.39 -17.46 -22.15
C LYS A 42 4.80 -16.03 -21.80
N LEU A 43 5.99 -15.84 -21.21
CA LEU A 43 6.47 -14.56 -20.69
C LEU A 43 5.49 -13.94 -19.70
N THR A 44 4.96 -14.75 -18.79
CA THR A 44 4.02 -14.31 -17.75
C THR A 44 4.48 -14.77 -16.39
N TYR A 45 3.87 -14.25 -15.34
CA TYR A 45 4.09 -14.75 -13.99
C TYR A 45 2.83 -14.63 -13.16
N ASN A 46 2.65 -15.60 -12.27
CA ASN A 46 1.75 -15.48 -11.14
C ASN A 46 2.57 -15.18 -9.88
N GLY A 47 1.93 -14.59 -8.89
CA GLY A 47 2.59 -14.35 -7.63
C GLY A 47 1.61 -14.11 -6.49
N ALA A 48 2.16 -14.25 -5.29
CA ALA A 48 1.48 -13.88 -4.06
C ALA A 48 2.47 -13.11 -3.20
N VAL A 49 1.98 -12.03 -2.59
CA VAL A 49 2.69 -11.34 -1.53
C VAL A 49 1.86 -11.38 -0.27
N GLU A 50 2.48 -11.78 0.82
CA GLU A 50 1.96 -11.68 2.17
C GLU A 50 2.79 -10.65 2.92
N ILE A 51 2.12 -9.69 3.53
CA ILE A 51 2.72 -8.52 4.17
C ILE A 51 2.24 -8.50 5.62
N ASP A 52 3.17 -8.59 6.55
CA ASP A 52 2.89 -8.30 7.96
C ASP A 52 2.78 -6.79 8.16
N LEU A 53 1.75 -6.37 8.86
CA LEU A 53 1.37 -4.98 9.04
C LEU A 53 1.28 -4.65 10.53
N ASP A 54 1.75 -3.47 10.88
CA ASP A 54 1.42 -2.76 12.12
C ASP A 54 0.40 -1.65 11.82
N VAL A 55 -0.84 -1.88 12.23
CA VAL A 55 -1.94 -0.92 12.08
C VAL A 55 -1.85 0.09 13.23
N ARG A 56 -1.47 1.33 12.93
CA ARG A 56 -1.34 2.39 13.94
C ARG A 56 -2.67 3.03 14.29
N VAL A 57 -3.56 3.14 13.31
CA VAL A 57 -4.89 3.75 13.45
C VAL A 57 -5.92 2.80 12.87
N PRO A 58 -7.06 2.56 13.55
CA PRO A 58 -8.11 1.69 13.03
C PRO A 58 -8.56 2.16 11.63
N THR A 59 -8.55 1.24 10.67
CA THR A 59 -8.83 1.58 9.26
C THR A 59 -9.49 0.42 8.53
N LYS A 60 -10.32 0.74 7.55
CA LYS A 60 -10.84 -0.24 6.59
C LYS A 60 -9.95 -0.42 5.37
N LYS A 61 -9.03 0.51 5.13
CA LYS A 61 -8.29 0.62 3.87
C LYS A 61 -6.79 0.49 4.11
N VAL A 62 -6.16 -0.35 3.31
CA VAL A 62 -4.71 -0.42 3.16
C VAL A 62 -4.40 -0.03 1.72
N VAL A 63 -3.52 0.94 1.53
CA VAL A 63 -3.12 1.43 0.20
C VAL A 63 -1.65 1.07 -0.01
N VAL A 64 -1.36 0.37 -1.10
CA VAL A 64 -0.02 -0.04 -1.51
C VAL A 64 0.23 0.39 -2.96
N ASN A 65 1.49 0.40 -3.38
CA ASN A 65 1.81 0.64 -4.78
C ASN A 65 1.54 -0.61 -5.62
N ALA A 66 1.02 -0.42 -6.82
CA ALA A 66 0.83 -1.46 -7.82
C ALA A 66 0.83 -0.82 -9.21
N LEU A 67 1.69 -1.33 -10.10
CA LEU A 67 1.81 -0.90 -11.49
C LEU A 67 1.87 -2.14 -12.37
N ASP A 68 1.10 -2.15 -13.46
CA ASP A 68 1.09 -3.21 -14.48
C ASP A 68 0.85 -4.64 -13.94
N LEU A 69 0.02 -4.74 -12.89
CA LEU A 69 -0.39 -6.00 -12.28
C LEU A 69 -1.89 -6.24 -12.46
N LYS A 70 -2.27 -7.49 -12.75
CA LYS A 70 -3.63 -7.99 -12.62
C LYS A 70 -3.83 -8.55 -11.22
N ILE A 71 -4.70 -7.94 -10.43
CA ILE A 71 -5.04 -8.46 -9.10
C ILE A 71 -6.05 -9.61 -9.22
N VAL A 72 -5.69 -10.77 -8.70
CA VAL A 72 -6.51 -11.98 -8.71
C VAL A 72 -7.36 -12.06 -7.44
N GLY A 73 -6.84 -11.58 -6.32
CA GLY A 73 -7.59 -11.47 -5.07
C GLY A 73 -6.75 -10.92 -3.94
N ALA A 74 -7.40 -10.49 -2.86
CA ALA A 74 -6.74 -10.02 -1.65
C ALA A 74 -7.50 -10.41 -0.39
N SER A 75 -6.79 -10.48 0.73
CA SER A 75 -7.36 -10.64 2.06
C SER A 75 -6.65 -9.76 3.07
N LEU A 76 -7.38 -9.29 4.07
CA LEU A 76 -6.87 -8.54 5.22
C LEU A 76 -7.17 -9.33 6.49
N GLY A 77 -6.13 -9.65 7.27
CA GLY A 77 -6.18 -10.65 8.32
C GLY A 77 -6.58 -12.01 7.75
N LYS A 78 -7.69 -12.57 8.23
CA LYS A 78 -8.24 -13.86 7.78
C LYS A 78 -9.44 -13.72 6.84
N ALA A 79 -9.82 -12.50 6.46
CA ALA A 79 -11.04 -12.24 5.70
C ALA A 79 -10.72 -11.76 4.26
N PRO A 80 -11.50 -12.17 3.26
CA PRO A 80 -11.43 -11.58 1.92
C PRO A 80 -11.59 -10.06 1.95
N ALA A 81 -10.96 -9.37 1.01
CA ALA A 81 -11.02 -7.93 0.88
C ALA A 81 -11.28 -7.52 -0.57
N THR A 82 -11.94 -6.38 -0.75
CA THR A 82 -12.19 -5.81 -2.09
C THR A 82 -11.00 -4.98 -2.55
N THR A 83 -10.75 -4.94 -3.85
CA THR A 83 -9.57 -4.29 -4.42
C THR A 83 -9.94 -3.27 -5.49
N SER A 84 -9.25 -2.14 -5.53
CA SER A 84 -9.38 -1.12 -6.57
C SER A 84 -8.00 -0.62 -6.99
N LEU A 85 -7.74 -0.63 -8.30
CA LEU A 85 -6.50 -0.13 -8.91
C LEU A 85 -6.72 1.30 -9.45
N ASP A 86 -5.79 2.20 -9.10
CA ASP A 86 -5.62 3.51 -9.71
C ASP A 86 -4.32 3.50 -10.50
N ASN A 87 -4.40 3.16 -11.80
CA ASN A 87 -3.23 3.06 -12.67
C ASN A 87 -2.51 4.41 -12.86
N LYS A 88 -3.21 5.55 -12.69
CA LYS A 88 -2.58 6.87 -12.83
C LYS A 88 -1.69 7.22 -11.64
N LYS A 89 -2.06 6.72 -10.46
CA LYS A 89 -1.28 6.91 -9.22
C LYS A 89 -0.46 5.69 -8.85
N GLU A 90 -0.53 4.63 -9.65
CA GLU A 90 0.15 3.35 -9.44
C GLU A 90 -0.17 2.76 -8.06
N ARG A 91 -1.47 2.70 -7.74
CA ARG A 91 -1.96 2.31 -6.40
C ARG A 91 -2.98 1.20 -6.43
N LEU A 92 -2.83 0.29 -5.50
CA LEU A 92 -3.84 -0.68 -5.10
C LEU A 92 -4.43 -0.27 -3.75
N THR A 93 -5.74 -0.05 -3.71
CA THR A 93 -6.50 0.06 -2.46
C THR A 93 -7.17 -1.26 -2.14
N VAL A 94 -6.85 -1.82 -0.97
CA VAL A 94 -7.47 -3.03 -0.42
C VAL A 94 -8.41 -2.61 0.71
N THR A 95 -9.69 -2.95 0.61
CA THR A 95 -10.74 -2.55 1.55
C THR A 95 -11.34 -3.77 2.24
N ALA A 96 -11.22 -3.81 3.57
CA ALA A 96 -11.85 -4.81 4.42
C ALA A 96 -13.32 -4.45 4.71
N ASP A 97 -14.16 -5.47 4.88
CA ASP A 97 -15.56 -5.30 5.26
C ASP A 97 -15.70 -4.63 6.64
N LYS A 98 -14.89 -5.10 7.60
CA LYS A 98 -14.80 -4.58 8.96
C LYS A 98 -13.46 -3.84 9.16
N PRO A 99 -13.42 -2.77 9.98
CA PRO A 99 -12.18 -2.07 10.26
C PRO A 99 -11.15 -2.98 10.93
N LEU A 100 -9.92 -2.93 10.45
CA LEU A 100 -8.75 -3.44 11.15
C LEU A 100 -8.57 -2.63 12.44
N GLN A 101 -8.35 -3.33 13.54
CA GLN A 101 -8.01 -2.70 14.81
C GLN A 101 -6.51 -2.39 14.84
N THR A 102 -6.11 -1.51 15.76
CA THR A 102 -4.70 -1.22 16.01
C THR A 102 -3.94 -2.49 16.39
N GLY A 103 -2.71 -2.63 15.89
CA GLY A 103 -1.82 -3.77 16.13
C GLY A 103 -1.57 -4.61 14.88
N ALA A 104 -1.17 -5.87 15.10
CA ALA A 104 -0.73 -6.76 14.04
C ALA A 104 -1.87 -7.19 13.11
N ALA A 105 -1.63 -7.11 11.81
CA ALA A 105 -2.49 -7.64 10.76
C ALA A 105 -1.65 -8.20 9.60
N THR A 106 -2.28 -8.95 8.70
CA THR A 106 -1.61 -9.50 7.51
C THR A 106 -2.40 -9.11 6.27
N LEU A 107 -1.73 -8.58 5.25
CA LEU A 107 -2.30 -8.38 3.92
C LEU A 107 -1.76 -9.46 2.99
N VAL A 108 -2.66 -10.22 2.36
CA VAL A 108 -2.30 -11.13 1.27
C VAL A 108 -2.84 -10.55 -0.04
N VAL A 109 -2.01 -10.48 -1.07
CA VAL A 109 -2.42 -10.12 -2.43
C VAL A 109 -1.91 -11.19 -3.39
N ARG A 110 -2.82 -11.77 -4.18
CA ARG A 110 -2.50 -12.63 -5.31
C ARG A 110 -2.60 -11.83 -6.60
N PHE A 111 -1.59 -11.93 -7.44
CA PHE A 111 -1.49 -11.14 -8.66
C PHE A 111 -0.93 -11.97 -9.81
N ALA A 112 -1.12 -11.46 -11.02
CA ALA A 112 -0.50 -11.94 -12.24
C ALA A 112 0.08 -10.75 -13.01
N GLY A 113 1.11 -11.00 -13.81
CA GLY A 113 1.74 -10.00 -14.66
C GLY A 113 2.40 -10.60 -15.89
N VAL A 114 2.90 -9.71 -16.76
CA VAL A 114 3.66 -10.06 -17.96
C VAL A 114 5.13 -9.71 -17.71
N ILE A 115 6.04 -10.61 -18.10
CA ILE A 115 7.48 -10.36 -18.02
C ILE A 115 7.81 -9.25 -19.02
N SER A 116 8.33 -8.15 -18.50
CA SER A 116 8.63 -6.94 -19.26
C SER A 116 9.72 -7.17 -20.30
N GLU A 117 9.54 -6.59 -21.49
CA GLU A 117 10.59 -6.48 -22.51
C GLU A 117 11.47 -5.23 -22.30
N THR A 118 11.09 -4.36 -21.37
CA THR A 118 11.88 -3.18 -21.00
C THR A 118 12.79 -3.51 -19.82
N LEU A 119 13.86 -2.74 -19.63
CA LEU A 119 14.81 -2.90 -18.50
C LEU A 119 14.24 -2.38 -17.16
N ARG A 120 12.94 -2.58 -16.92
CA ARG A 120 12.22 -2.14 -15.72
C ARG A 120 11.27 -3.23 -15.23
N GLY A 121 11.17 -3.34 -13.90
CA GLY A 121 10.30 -4.31 -13.24
C GLY A 121 10.86 -5.72 -13.30
N PHE A 122 9.98 -6.71 -13.48
CA PHE A 122 10.38 -8.10 -13.72
C PHE A 122 10.49 -8.34 -15.23
N TYR A 123 11.71 -8.50 -15.73
CA TYR A 123 12.03 -8.46 -17.16
C TYR A 123 12.86 -9.67 -17.61
N ARG A 124 12.90 -9.91 -18.93
CA ARG A 124 13.72 -10.96 -19.56
C ARG A 124 15.05 -10.40 -20.07
N ASN A 125 16.13 -11.21 -20.02
CA ASN A 125 17.44 -10.92 -20.61
C ASN A 125 17.86 -12.07 -21.54
#